data_AF-A0A528AVT7-F1
#
_entry.id   AF-A0A528AVT7-F1
#
_cell.length_a   1.000
_cell.length_b   1.000
_cell.length_c   1.000
_cell.angle_alpha   90.00
_cell.angle_beta   90.00
_cell.angle_gamma   90.00
#
_symmetry.space_group_name_H-M   'P 1'
#
loop_
_entity.id
_entity.type
_entity.pdbx_description
1 polymer ?
#
loop_
_entity_poly.entity_id
_entity_poly.type
_entity_poly.pdbx_seq_one_letter_code
_entity_poly.pdbx_strand_id
1 'polypeptide(L)'
;MNTDPFTAHESNVRRYGRSFPAVFARALGATIWDESGNAYIDFLVGSGALNYGHNNPDIMAPAIEYLVGENILLSLDMHTA
;
A
#
# COMPACT_ATOMS: atom_id res chain seq x y z
N MET A 1 -18.15 -8.38 5.41
CA MET A 1 -16.82 -8.62 4.81
C MET A 1 -16.43 -10.06 5.12
N ASN A 2 -16.10 -10.86 4.10
CA ASN A 2 -15.67 -12.25 4.29
C ASN A 2 -14.14 -12.30 4.30
N THR A 3 -13.53 -12.60 5.46
CA THR A 3 -12.08 -12.75 5.61
C THR A 3 -11.61 -14.21 5.52
N ASP A 4 -12.50 -15.14 5.23
CA ASP A 4 -12.21 -16.57 5.12
C ASP A 4 -11.10 -16.88 4.10
N PRO A 5 -11.05 -16.23 2.92
CA PRO A 5 -9.96 -16.48 1.96
C PRO A 5 -8.58 -16.18 2.54
N PHE A 6 -8.42 -15.08 3.29
CA PHE A 6 -7.14 -14.75 3.95
C PHE A 6 -6.79 -15.81 5.00
N THR A 7 -7.78 -16.29 5.74
CA THR A 7 -7.54 -17.30 6.78
C THR A 7 -7.17 -18.66 6.20
N ALA A 8 -7.83 -19.07 5.12
CA ALA A 8 -7.63 -20.36 4.46
C ALA A 8 -6.30 -20.45 3.70
N HIS A 9 -5.79 -19.33 3.18
CA HIS A 9 -4.64 -19.34 2.26
C HIS A 9 -3.38 -18.64 2.79
N GLU A 10 -3.47 -17.67 3.71
CA GLU A 10 -2.27 -17.03 4.24
C GLU A 10 -1.56 -17.91 5.28
N SER A 11 -0.23 -17.90 5.26
CA SER A 11 0.62 -18.58 6.24
C SER A 11 0.30 -18.14 7.68
N ASN A 12 0.44 -19.07 8.62
CA ASN A 12 0.26 -18.81 10.05
C ASN A 12 1.26 -17.81 10.65
N VAL A 13 2.33 -17.48 9.93
CA VAL A 13 3.29 -16.43 10.33
C VAL A 13 2.71 -15.01 10.24
N ARG A 14 1.53 -14.83 9.61
CA ARG A 14 0.88 -13.52 9.47
C ARG A 14 0.62 -12.84 10.83
N ARG A 15 0.83 -11.52 10.87
CA ARG A 15 0.72 -10.72 12.10
C ARG A 15 -0.29 -9.58 11.97
N TYR A 16 -0.08 -8.65 11.05
CA TYR A 16 -0.87 -7.41 11.02
C TYR A 16 -2.36 -7.62 10.77
N GLY A 17 -2.75 -8.57 9.91
CA GLY A 17 -4.17 -8.92 9.72
C GLY A 17 -4.86 -9.48 10.97
N ARG A 18 -4.10 -10.01 11.95
CA ARG A 18 -4.63 -10.41 13.26
C ARG A 18 -4.72 -9.23 14.23
N SER A 19 -3.78 -8.28 14.16
CA SER A 19 -3.75 -7.08 15.02
C SER A 19 -4.75 -6.01 14.58
N PHE A 20 -5.05 -5.94 13.28
CA PHE A 20 -5.98 -4.99 12.67
C PHE A 20 -7.00 -5.77 11.81
N PRO A 21 -8.04 -6.37 12.41
CA PRO A 21 -8.95 -7.28 11.72
C PRO A 21 -10.00 -6.51 10.88
N ALA A 22 -9.54 -5.78 9.87
CA ALA A 22 -10.33 -5.04 8.89
C ALA A 22 -9.70 -5.18 7.50
N VAL A 23 -10.49 -5.04 6.44
CA VAL A 23 -9.97 -4.90 5.07
C VAL A 23 -10.01 -3.42 4.70
N PHE A 24 -8.83 -2.89 4.41
CA PHE A 24 -8.62 -1.49 4.04
C PHE A 24 -8.69 -1.34 2.51
N ALA A 25 -9.39 -0.31 2.05
CA ALA A 25 -9.71 -0.11 0.64
C ALA A 25 -9.08 1.16 0.05
N ARG A 26 -8.86 2.19 0.87
CA ARG A 26 -8.33 3.49 0.42
C ARG A 26 -7.37 4.07 1.45
N ALA A 27 -6.41 4.86 1.00
CA ALA A 27 -5.51 5.60 1.86
C ALA A 27 -5.06 6.92 1.21
N LEU A 28 -4.82 7.95 2.02
CA LEU A 28 -4.29 9.26 1.59
C LEU A 28 -3.68 9.98 2.79
N GLY A 29 -2.42 10.40 2.67
CA GLY A 29 -1.69 11.01 3.78
C GLY A 29 -1.62 10.05 4.97
N ALA A 30 -2.01 10.52 6.15
CA ALA A 30 -2.04 9.72 7.37
C ALA A 30 -3.38 8.98 7.60
N THR A 31 -4.30 8.97 6.63
CA THR A 31 -5.63 8.36 6.82
C THR A 31 -5.82 7.14 5.94
N ILE A 32 -6.35 6.07 6.52
CA ILE A 32 -6.77 4.85 5.82
C ILE A 32 -8.27 4.62 6.04
N TRP A 33 -8.95 4.05 5.06
CA TRP A 33 -10.37 3.74 5.12
C TRP A 33 -10.61 2.26 4.86
N ASP A 34 -11.47 1.65 5.67
CA ASP A 34 -11.95 0.28 5.42
C ASP A 34 -13.02 0.22 4.31
N GLU A 35 -13.38 -0.99 3.88
CA GLU A 35 -14.44 -1.18 2.86
C GLU A 35 -15.82 -0.68 3.30
N SER A 36 -16.04 -0.45 4.60
CA SER A 36 -17.28 0.14 5.14
C SER A 36 -17.22 1.67 5.20
N GLY A 37 -16.10 2.27 4.81
CA GLY A 37 -15.88 3.72 4.83
C GLY A 37 -15.41 4.27 6.18
N ASN A 38 -15.12 3.44 7.18
CA ASN A 38 -14.59 3.91 8.46
C ASN A 38 -13.16 4.43 8.27
N ALA A 39 -12.90 5.63 8.79
CA ALA A 39 -11.60 6.29 8.68
C ALA A 39 -10.74 6.04 9.94
N TYR A 40 -9.45 5.80 9.73
CA TYR A 40 -8.48 5.59 10.79
C TYR A 40 -7.24 6.46 10.54
N ILE A 41 -6.66 6.98 11.62
CA ILE A 41 -5.35 7.64 11.56
C ILE A 41 -4.27 6.54 11.66
N ASP A 42 -3.42 6.46 10.64
CA ASP A 42 -2.35 5.47 10.54
C ASP A 42 -1.10 5.95 11.30
N PHE A 43 -0.97 5.53 12.55
CA PHE A 43 0.24 5.72 13.36
C PHE A 43 1.25 4.58 13.20
N LEU A 44 0.92 3.52 12.45
CA LEU A 44 1.87 2.46 12.11
C LEU A 44 2.82 2.95 11.00
N VAL A 45 2.33 3.77 10.07
CA VAL A 45 3.10 4.42 9.01
C VAL A 45 3.88 3.38 8.18
N GLY A 46 3.27 2.22 7.93
CA GLY A 46 3.93 1.10 7.25
C GLY A 46 5.21 0.63 7.97
N SER A 47 5.23 0.63 9.29
CA SER A 47 6.45 0.39 10.11
C SER A 47 7.58 1.38 9.80
N GLY A 48 7.23 2.64 9.53
CA GLY A 48 8.16 3.72 9.20
C GLY A 48 8.52 3.85 7.71
N ALA A 49 7.96 3.01 6.84
CA ALA A 49 8.22 3.08 5.40
C ALA A 49 7.53 4.28 4.72
N LEU A 50 6.44 4.80 5.30
CA LEU A 50 5.59 5.80 4.68
C LEU A 50 5.77 7.20 5.30
N ASN A 51 7.01 7.70 5.36
CA ASN A 51 7.33 9.01 5.94
C ASN A 51 6.53 10.18 5.34
N TYR A 52 6.11 10.07 4.08
CA TYR A 52 5.32 11.08 3.36
C TYR A 52 3.81 10.76 3.32
N GLY A 53 3.37 9.74 4.07
CA GLY A 53 2.01 9.23 4.04
C GLY A 53 1.69 8.39 2.79
N HIS A 54 0.47 7.86 2.76
CA HIS A 54 -0.05 7.11 1.63
C HIS A 54 -0.35 8.03 0.45
N ASN A 55 -0.03 7.58 -0.76
CA ASN A 55 -0.45 8.20 -2.02
C ASN A 55 -0.16 9.72 -2.10
N ASN A 56 1.03 10.15 -1.66
CA ASN A 56 1.44 11.54 -1.77
C ASN A 56 1.41 11.98 -3.26
N PRO A 57 0.65 13.02 -3.65
CA PRO A 57 0.51 13.45 -5.04
C PRO A 57 1.84 13.77 -5.73
N ASP A 58 2.78 14.36 -4.99
CA ASP A 58 4.09 14.78 -5.52
C ASP A 58 5.01 13.57 -5.80
N ILE A 59 4.70 12.40 -5.23
CA ILE A 59 5.40 11.13 -5.49
C ILE A 59 4.64 10.30 -6.53
N MET A 60 3.31 10.22 -6.40
CA MET A 60 2.49 9.36 -7.26
C MET A 60 2.40 9.88 -8.69
N ALA A 61 2.30 11.20 -8.90
CA ALA A 61 2.21 11.77 -10.24
C ALA A 61 3.41 11.41 -11.13
N PRO A 62 4.68 11.68 -10.73
CA PRO A 62 5.83 11.32 -11.55
C PRO A 62 6.03 9.79 -11.68
N ALA A 63 5.68 9.00 -10.64
CA ALA A 63 5.75 7.55 -10.73
C ALA A 63 4.77 6.99 -11.77
N ILE A 64 3.54 7.51 -11.82
CA ILE A 64 2.54 7.10 -12.81
C ILE A 64 2.98 7.52 -14.22
N GLU A 65 3.48 8.75 -14.38
CA GLU A 65 4.00 9.23 -15.66
C GLU A 65 5.12 8.32 -16.19
N TYR A 66 6.05 7.92 -15.32
CA TYR A 66 7.12 6.99 -15.68
C TYR A 66 6.58 5.64 -16.18
N LEU A 67 5.56 5.07 -15.51
CA LEU A 67 4.95 3.80 -15.89
C LEU A 67 4.18 3.89 -17.20
N VAL A 68 3.38 4.95 -17.38
CA VAL A 68 2.58 5.17 -18.60
C VAL A 68 3.48 5.46 -19.80
N GLY A 69 4.65 6.04 -19.58
CA GLY A 69 5.67 6.26 -20.60
C GLY A 69 6.39 5.01 -21.09
N GLU A 70 5.98 3.80 -20.65
CA GLU A 70 6.60 2.52 -21.01
C GLU A 70 8.11 2.48 -20.72
N ASN A 71 8.55 3.23 -19.72
CA ASN A 71 9.96 3.32 -19.34
C ASN A 71 10.45 2.03 -18.67
N ILE A 72 11.76 1.83 -18.67
CA ILE A 72 12.39 0.61 -18.17
C ILE A 72 12.22 0.44 -16.65
N LEU A 73 11.50 -0.61 -16.24
CA LEU A 73 11.28 -0.92 -14.83
C LEU A 73 12.47 -1.60 -14.14
N LEU A 74 13.21 -2.44 -14.88
CA LEU A 74 14.35 -3.20 -14.39
C LEU A 74 15.42 -3.25 -15.48
N SER A 75 16.55 -2.59 -15.25
CA SER A 75 17.66 -2.52 -16.21
C SER A 75 18.82 -3.47 -15.91
N LEU A 76 18.88 -4.03 -14.69
CA LEU A 76 20.07 -4.72 -14.18
C LEU A 76 21.32 -3.83 -14.40
N ASP A 77 22.30 -4.27 -15.18
CA ASP A 77 23.54 -3.55 -15.51
C ASP A 77 23.50 -2.77 -16.84
N MET A 78 22.33 -2.63 -17.48
CA MET A 78 22.17 -1.86 -18.72
C MET A 78 22.13 -0.34 -18.49
N HIS A 79 22.69 0.43 -19.41
CA HIS A 79 22.52 1.89 -19.46
C HIS A 79 21.11 2.26 -19.95
N THR A 80 20.49 3.25 -19.31
CA THR A 80 19.11 3.71 -19.58
C THR A 80 19.06 5.24 -19.69
N ALA A 81 18.03 5.76 -20.38
CA ALA A 81 17.79 7.19 -20.59
C ALA A 81 16.48 7.61 -19.91
#